data_AF-A0A9E5R744-F1
#
_entry.id   AF-A0A9E5R744-F1
#
_cell.length_a   1.000
_cell.length_b   1.000
_cell.length_c   1.000
_cell.angle_alpha   90.00
_cell.angle_beta   90.00
_cell.angle_gamma   90.00
#
_symmetry.space_group_name_H-M   'P 1'
#
loop_
_entity.id
_entity.type
_entity.pdbx_description
1 polymer ?
#
loop_
_entity_poly.entity_id
_entity_poly.type
_entity_poly.pdbx_seq_one_letter_code
_entity_poly.pdbx_strand_id
1 'polypeptide(L)'
;MWQRLKNTFLSLQTYDVLSPDFEQRRQVNRVLRGRPALSLHKWFRVHYQPSGIAPSVAAFVYRYLEKYSGLRIARVLPSDRLETDLHWTEVCWFDWETRLCEDFWHCFGVDMSDRLEDFAPSTVAELVEFLNCEIAQNNRSHRDNKSDNLRL
;
A
#
# COMPACT_ATOMS: atom_id res chain seq x y z
N MET A 1 15.85 33.51 -22.30
CA MET A 1 16.03 32.82 -20.99
C MET A 1 14.80 32.93 -20.07
N TRP A 2 13.98 34.00 -20.16
CA TRP A 2 12.74 34.17 -19.37
C TRP A 2 11.69 33.07 -19.58
N GLN A 3 11.60 32.48 -20.78
CA GLN A 3 10.66 31.38 -21.06
C GLN A 3 11.05 30.05 -20.37
N ARG A 4 12.36 29.79 -20.16
CA ARG A 4 12.81 28.58 -19.43
C ARG A 4 12.46 28.67 -17.95
N LEU A 5 12.57 29.85 -17.34
CA LEU A 5 12.16 30.11 -15.96
C LEU A 5 10.64 29.97 -15.76
N LYS A 6 9.84 30.46 -16.72
CA LYS A 6 8.38 30.28 -16.69
C LYS A 6 7.98 28.81 -16.85
N ASN A 7 8.63 28.05 -17.73
CA ASN A 7 8.36 26.62 -17.87
C ASN A 7 8.79 25.82 -16.64
N THR A 8 9.89 26.16 -15.97
CA THR A 8 10.25 25.53 -14.69
C THR A 8 9.25 25.88 -13.57
N PHE A 9 8.73 27.10 -13.55
CA PHE A 9 7.76 27.53 -12.54
C PHE A 9 6.38 26.90 -12.76
N LEU A 10 5.93 26.79 -14.01
CA LEU A 10 4.71 26.08 -14.39
C LEU A 10 4.84 24.58 -14.18
N SER A 11 5.99 23.97 -14.48
CA SER A 11 6.23 22.58 -14.10
C SER A 11 6.20 22.41 -12.59
N LEU A 12 6.83 23.29 -11.81
CA LEU A 12 6.81 23.22 -10.34
C LEU A 12 5.39 23.34 -9.77
N GLN A 13 4.54 24.21 -10.32
CA GLN A 13 3.12 24.28 -9.93
C GLN A 13 2.32 23.03 -10.32
N THR A 14 2.65 22.40 -11.45
CA THR A 14 2.02 21.12 -11.84
C THR A 14 2.52 19.96 -10.97
N TYR A 15 3.78 20.03 -10.52
CA TYR A 15 4.40 19.09 -9.58
C TYR A 15 3.85 19.23 -8.16
N ASP A 16 3.53 20.45 -7.70
CA ASP A 16 2.90 20.67 -6.38
C ASP A 16 1.56 19.93 -6.28
N VAL A 17 0.76 19.94 -7.35
CA VAL A 17 -0.54 19.23 -7.42
C VAL A 17 -0.38 17.71 -7.47
N LEU A 18 0.78 17.21 -7.92
CA LEU A 18 1.09 15.77 -8.01
C LEU A 18 1.97 15.28 -6.85
N SER A 19 2.33 16.16 -5.92
CA SER A 19 3.20 15.83 -4.80
C SER A 19 2.37 15.56 -3.53
N PRO A 20 2.82 14.63 -2.67
CA PRO A 20 2.15 14.36 -1.41
C PRO A 20 2.16 15.61 -0.51
N ASP A 21 1.14 15.77 0.32
CA ASP A 21 1.15 16.79 1.36
C ASP A 21 2.22 16.44 2.41
N PHE A 22 3.38 17.08 2.28
CA PHE A 22 4.51 16.88 3.18
C PHE A 22 4.27 17.45 4.58
N GLU A 23 3.38 18.43 4.75
CA GLU A 23 3.01 18.95 6.07
C GLU A 23 2.14 17.93 6.81
N GLN A 24 1.12 17.43 6.13
CA GLN A 24 0.24 16.39 6.65
C GLN A 24 1.02 15.11 6.95
N ARG A 25 1.90 14.67 6.04
CA ARG A 25 2.79 13.52 6.26
C ARG A 25 3.68 13.69 7.48
N ARG A 26 4.22 14.91 7.71
CA ARG A 26 5.03 15.20 8.91
C ARG A 26 4.17 15.15 10.15
N GLN A 27 2.94 15.66 10.11
CA GLN A 27 2.02 15.67 11.23
C GLN A 27 1.61 14.25 11.63
N VAL A 28 1.17 13.42 10.68
CA VAL A 28 0.83 12.01 10.93
C VAL A 28 2.02 11.27 11.52
N ASN A 29 3.22 11.44 10.97
CA ASN A 29 4.43 10.83 11.52
C ASN A 29 4.77 11.30 12.95
N ARG A 30 4.45 12.55 13.33
CA ARG A 30 4.59 13.01 14.73
C ARG A 30 3.62 12.28 15.65
N VAL A 31 2.36 12.12 15.23
CA VAL A 31 1.36 11.35 16.00
C VAL A 31 1.83 9.90 16.16
N LEU A 32 2.29 9.27 15.08
CA LEU A 32 2.81 7.90 15.12
C LEU A 32 4.01 7.72 16.04
N ARG A 33 4.83 8.76 16.29
CA ARG A 33 5.99 8.66 17.20
C ARG A 33 5.62 8.27 18.63
N GLY A 34 4.39 8.54 19.06
CA GLY A 34 3.88 8.11 20.38
C GLY A 34 3.72 6.59 20.52
N ARG A 35 3.76 5.85 19.41
CA ARG A 35 3.58 4.39 19.38
C ARG A 35 4.93 3.68 19.24
N PRO A 36 5.12 2.47 19.80
CA PRO A 36 6.37 1.74 19.63
C PRO A 36 6.62 1.40 18.15
N ALA A 37 7.87 1.53 17.70
CA ALA A 37 8.27 0.99 16.40
C ALA A 37 8.51 -0.51 16.54
N LEU A 38 7.75 -1.32 15.81
CA LEU A 38 7.91 -2.76 15.75
C LEU A 38 8.79 -3.14 14.56
N SER A 39 9.68 -4.11 14.73
CA SER A 39 10.34 -4.75 13.59
C SER A 39 9.30 -5.51 12.76
N LEU A 40 9.56 -5.73 11.46
CA LEU A 40 8.67 -6.50 10.58
C LEU A 40 8.22 -7.82 11.23
N HIS A 41 9.15 -8.62 11.77
CA HIS A 41 8.81 -9.88 12.42
C HIS A 41 7.83 -9.71 13.59
N LYS A 42 8.05 -8.69 14.44
CA LYS A 42 7.17 -8.42 15.58
C LYS A 42 5.82 -7.84 15.13
N TRP A 43 5.84 -6.95 14.14
CA TRP A 43 4.64 -6.36 13.53
C TRP A 43 3.74 -7.44 12.93
N PHE A 44 4.31 -8.33 12.12
CA PHE A 44 3.61 -9.49 11.57
C PHE A 44 3.04 -10.40 12.67
N ARG A 45 3.89 -10.82 13.62
CA ARG A 45 3.50 -11.77 14.66
C ARG A 45 2.37 -11.24 15.55
N VAL A 46 2.40 -9.95 15.88
CA VAL A 46 1.41 -9.32 16.77
C VAL A 46 0.11 -9.03 16.03
N HIS A 47 0.17 -8.57 14.79
CA HIS A 47 -1.00 -7.99 14.12
C HIS A 47 -1.66 -8.89 13.08
N TYR A 48 -0.90 -9.76 12.41
CA TYR A 48 -1.36 -10.40 11.17
C TYR A 48 -1.23 -11.92 11.17
N GLN A 49 -0.30 -12.49 11.93
CA GLN A 49 -0.18 -13.93 12.09
C GLN A 49 -1.47 -14.58 12.65
N PRO A 50 -2.17 -14.01 13.64
CA PRO A 50 -3.41 -14.60 14.16
C PRO A 50 -4.54 -14.65 13.12
N SER A 51 -4.56 -13.69 12.19
CA SER A 51 -5.59 -13.58 11.14
C SER A 51 -5.25 -14.36 9.88
N GLY A 52 -4.18 -15.16 9.89
CA GLY A 52 -3.81 -16.01 8.75
C GLY A 52 -3.27 -15.25 7.53
N ILE A 53 -2.83 -14.01 7.69
CA ILE A 53 -2.17 -13.27 6.61
C ILE A 53 -0.82 -13.92 6.30
N ALA A 54 -0.49 -14.05 5.02
CA ALA A 54 0.78 -14.61 4.60
C ALA A 54 1.95 -13.68 5.04
N PRO A 55 3.07 -14.22 5.57
CA PRO A 55 4.23 -13.43 5.94
C PRO A 55 4.78 -12.56 4.80
N SER A 56 4.67 -13.06 3.56
CA SER A 56 5.09 -12.34 2.35
C SER A 56 4.23 -11.09 2.07
N VAL A 57 2.92 -11.16 2.30
CA VAL A 57 2.01 -10.00 2.20
C VAL A 57 2.35 -8.98 3.27
N ALA A 58 2.52 -9.41 4.52
CA ALA A 58 2.91 -8.51 5.59
C ALA A 58 4.26 -7.82 5.32
N ALA A 59 5.24 -8.55 4.78
CA ALA A 59 6.53 -7.99 4.37
C ALA A 59 6.42 -7.00 3.21
N PHE A 60 5.57 -7.32 2.23
CA PHE A 60 5.25 -6.42 1.12
C PHE A 60 4.65 -5.12 1.63
N VAL A 61 3.56 -5.20 2.40
CA VAL A 61 2.89 -4.04 2.99
C VAL A 61 3.84 -3.20 3.83
N TYR A 62 4.61 -3.83 4.73
CA TYR A 62 5.55 -3.15 5.61
C TYR A 62 6.58 -2.31 4.84
N ARG A 63 7.01 -2.79 3.67
CA ARG A 63 8.00 -2.11 2.82
C ARG A 63 7.37 -1.06 1.91
N TYR A 64 6.35 -1.46 1.16
CA TYR A 64 5.82 -0.68 0.05
C TYR A 64 4.88 0.43 0.51
N LEU A 65 4.09 0.20 1.56
CA LEU A 65 3.27 1.27 2.13
C LEU A 65 4.12 2.43 2.70
N GLU A 66 5.29 2.14 3.30
CA GLU A 66 6.24 3.18 3.75
C GLU A 66 6.83 3.93 2.54
N LYS A 67 7.12 3.23 1.43
CA LYS A 67 7.62 3.81 0.19
C LYS A 67 6.62 4.80 -0.44
N TYR A 68 5.32 4.47 -0.45
CA TYR A 68 4.30 5.32 -1.08
C TYR A 68 3.92 6.51 -0.20
N SER A 69 3.67 6.26 1.07
CA SER A 69 3.13 7.26 2.00
C SER A 69 4.19 8.08 2.72
N GLY A 70 5.44 7.59 2.81
CA GLY A 70 6.46 8.15 3.70
C GLY A 70 6.10 8.05 5.19
N LEU A 71 5.05 7.31 5.56
CA LEU A 71 4.69 7.05 6.95
C LEU A 71 5.54 5.93 7.53
N ARG A 72 5.81 6.01 8.83
CA ARG A 72 6.52 4.95 9.57
C ARG A 72 5.61 3.74 9.80
N ILE A 73 5.54 2.82 8.83
CA ILE A 73 4.64 1.65 8.89
C ILE A 73 4.94 0.74 10.10
N ALA A 74 6.18 0.73 10.57
CA ALA A 74 6.58 0.10 11.83
C ALA A 74 5.73 0.51 13.06
N ARG A 75 5.02 1.64 12.98
CA ARG A 75 4.21 2.24 14.06
C ARG A 75 2.71 2.27 13.74
N VAL A 76 2.33 1.83 12.55
CA VAL A 76 0.94 1.78 12.09
C VAL A 76 0.27 0.54 12.68
N LEU A 77 -0.97 0.72 13.12
CA LEU A 77 -1.83 -0.32 13.65
C LEU A 77 -2.82 -0.77 12.58
N PRO A 78 -3.26 -2.05 12.60
CA PRO A 78 -4.27 -2.52 11.65
C PRO A 78 -5.59 -1.73 11.73
N SER A 79 -5.93 -1.23 12.91
CA SER A 79 -7.15 -0.45 13.14
C SER A 79 -7.06 1.01 12.72
N ASP A 80 -5.90 1.50 12.27
CA ASP A 80 -5.79 2.88 11.79
C ASP A 80 -6.67 3.03 10.54
N ARG A 81 -7.53 4.05 10.55
CA ARG A 81 -8.35 4.40 9.41
C ARG A 81 -7.51 5.14 8.38
N LEU A 82 -7.55 4.67 7.13
CA LEU A 82 -6.69 5.19 6.07
C LEU A 82 -6.89 6.70 5.89
N GLU A 83 -8.12 7.15 5.72
CA GLU A 83 -8.36 8.58 5.48
C GLU A 83 -8.47 9.41 6.77
N THR A 84 -9.06 8.87 7.83
CA THR A 84 -9.29 9.67 9.06
C THR A 84 -8.07 9.77 9.97
N ASP A 85 -7.29 8.70 10.10
CA ASP A 85 -6.18 8.66 11.06
C ASP A 85 -4.83 8.86 10.37
N LEU A 86 -4.68 8.36 9.13
CA LEU A 86 -3.42 8.39 8.38
C LEU A 86 -3.41 9.42 7.25
N HIS A 87 -4.57 9.98 6.88
CA HIS A 87 -4.72 10.87 5.73
C HIS A 87 -4.10 10.27 4.46
N TRP A 88 -4.39 8.99 4.22
CA TRP A 88 -3.64 8.13 3.30
C TRP A 88 -3.52 8.71 1.90
N THR A 89 -4.64 9.17 1.32
CA THR A 89 -4.64 9.74 -0.04
C THR A 89 -3.82 11.04 -0.11
N GLU A 90 -3.85 11.87 0.93
CA GLU A 90 -3.13 13.14 0.99
C GLU A 90 -1.61 12.95 1.18
N VAL A 91 -1.22 11.96 1.98
CA VAL A 91 0.20 11.73 2.29
C VAL A 91 0.90 10.83 1.28
N CYS A 92 0.15 10.07 0.47
CA CYS A 92 0.70 9.24 -0.60
C CYS A 92 1.03 10.06 -1.85
N TRP A 93 1.91 9.52 -2.67
CA TRP A 93 2.03 10.00 -4.05
C TRP A 93 0.72 9.74 -4.79
N PHE A 94 0.33 10.65 -5.68
CA PHE A 94 -0.94 10.52 -6.43
C PHE A 94 -1.06 9.20 -7.21
N ASP A 95 0.07 8.60 -7.60
CA ASP A 95 0.17 7.36 -8.39
C ASP A 95 0.28 6.10 -7.52
N TRP A 96 0.00 6.18 -6.22
CA TRP A 96 0.28 5.08 -5.29
C TRP A 96 -0.48 3.80 -5.61
N GLU A 97 -1.73 3.88 -6.08
CA GLU A 97 -2.55 2.71 -6.44
C GLU A 97 -1.99 1.99 -7.65
N THR A 98 -1.66 2.73 -8.70
CA THR A 98 -1.00 2.18 -9.90
C THR A 98 0.32 1.51 -9.52
N ARG A 99 1.14 2.16 -8.70
CA ARG A 99 2.40 1.59 -8.21
C ARG A 99 2.21 0.39 -7.32
N LEU A 100 1.17 0.37 -6.50
CA LEU A 100 0.82 -0.77 -5.67
C LEU A 100 0.49 -1.98 -6.56
N CYS A 101 -0.34 -1.81 -7.60
CA CYS A 101 -0.66 -2.85 -8.58
C CYS A 101 0.59 -3.37 -9.28
N GLU A 102 1.45 -2.49 -9.80
CA GLU A 102 2.70 -2.87 -10.47
C GLU A 102 3.65 -3.63 -9.53
N ASP A 103 3.93 -3.08 -8.35
CA ASP A 103 4.83 -3.70 -7.37
C ASP A 103 4.26 -5.04 -6.89
N PHE A 104 2.93 -5.17 -6.75
CA PHE A 104 2.26 -6.41 -6.37
C PHE A 104 2.32 -7.48 -7.47
N TRP A 105 2.06 -7.10 -8.72
CA TRP A 105 2.27 -7.96 -9.89
C TRP A 105 3.71 -8.47 -9.95
N HIS A 106 4.69 -7.58 -9.76
CA HIS A 106 6.09 -7.96 -9.77
C HIS A 106 6.47 -8.91 -8.63
N CYS A 107 5.88 -8.76 -7.44
CA CYS A 107 6.19 -9.60 -6.29
C CYS A 107 5.45 -10.95 -6.29
N PHE A 108 4.23 -10.99 -6.81
CA PHE A 108 3.32 -12.13 -6.64
C PHE A 108 2.74 -12.70 -7.95
N GLY A 109 2.91 -12.01 -9.07
CA GLY A 109 2.33 -12.41 -10.37
C GLY A 109 0.80 -12.37 -10.37
N VAL A 110 0.20 -11.50 -9.54
CA VAL A 110 -1.24 -11.34 -9.40
C VAL A 110 -1.61 -9.95 -9.89
N ASP A 111 -2.51 -9.89 -10.87
CA ASP A 111 -3.08 -8.61 -11.32
C ASP A 111 -4.33 -8.34 -10.51
N MET A 112 -4.39 -7.15 -9.93
CA MET A 112 -5.46 -6.71 -9.03
C MET A 112 -5.99 -5.32 -9.40
N SER A 113 -5.61 -4.76 -10.55
CA SER A 113 -6.00 -3.39 -10.95
C SER A 113 -7.51 -3.17 -10.87
N ASP A 114 -8.27 -4.07 -11.50
CA ASP A 114 -9.72 -3.92 -11.67
C ASP A 114 -10.43 -4.01 -10.32
N ARG A 115 -9.92 -4.87 -9.42
CA ARG A 115 -10.53 -5.11 -8.11
C ARG A 115 -10.12 -4.07 -7.07
N LEU A 116 -8.94 -3.46 -7.23
CA LEU A 116 -8.50 -2.38 -6.36
C LEU A 116 -9.32 -1.10 -6.63
N GLU A 117 -9.64 -0.81 -7.89
CA GLU A 117 -10.45 0.37 -8.27
C GLU A 117 -11.85 0.36 -7.61
N ASP A 118 -12.46 -0.82 -7.48
CA ASP A 118 -13.75 -1.01 -6.81
C ASP A 118 -13.64 -1.12 -5.27
N PHE A 119 -12.41 -1.20 -4.74
CA PHE A 119 -12.18 -1.47 -3.34
C PHE A 119 -11.85 -0.19 -2.56
N ALA A 120 -12.72 0.17 -1.62
CA ALA A 120 -12.54 1.31 -0.72
C ALA A 120 -12.21 0.82 0.70
N PRO A 121 -10.95 0.45 1.01
CA PRO A 121 -10.58 0.06 2.36
C PRO A 121 -10.76 1.24 3.32
N SER A 122 -11.41 0.99 4.45
CA SER A 122 -11.54 1.97 5.51
C SER A 122 -10.34 1.93 6.46
N THR A 123 -9.73 0.75 6.65
CA THR A 123 -8.62 0.53 7.57
C THR A 123 -7.42 -0.13 6.90
N VAL A 124 -6.26 -0.02 7.57
CA VAL A 124 -5.06 -0.73 7.15
C VAL A 124 -5.28 -2.25 7.15
N ALA A 125 -6.01 -2.79 8.14
CA ALA A 125 -6.33 -4.22 8.19
C ALA A 125 -7.06 -4.69 6.94
N GLU A 126 -8.12 -3.98 6.52
CA GLU A 126 -8.91 -4.30 5.34
C GLU A 126 -8.07 -4.30 4.06
N LEU A 127 -7.16 -3.32 3.93
CA LEU A 127 -6.21 -3.29 2.82
C LEU A 127 -5.28 -4.51 2.81
N VAL A 128 -4.71 -4.89 3.96
CA VAL A 128 -3.83 -6.06 4.05
C VAL A 128 -4.59 -7.36 3.76
N GLU A 129 -5.82 -7.47 4.26
CA GLU A 129 -6.70 -8.61 4.04
C GLU A 129 -7.07 -8.76 2.57
N PHE A 130 -7.40 -7.65 1.89
CA PHE A 130 -7.64 -7.63 0.45
C PHE A 130 -6.44 -8.19 -0.32
N LEU A 131 -5.24 -7.65 -0.08
CA LEU A 131 -4.02 -8.12 -0.75
C LEU A 131 -3.76 -9.62 -0.50
N ASN A 132 -4.00 -10.09 0.72
CA ASN A 132 -3.86 -11.50 1.03
C ASN A 132 -4.90 -12.37 0.31
N CYS A 133 -6.12 -11.87 0.14
CA CYS A 133 -7.18 -12.55 -0.61
C CYS A 133 -6.84 -12.67 -2.09
N GLU A 134 -6.26 -11.64 -2.72
CA GLU A 134 -5.85 -11.69 -4.12
C GLU A 134 -4.86 -12.84 -4.40
N ILE A 135 -3.87 -13.01 -3.52
CA ILE A 135 -2.92 -14.13 -3.62
C ILE A 135 -3.63 -15.47 -3.42
N ALA A 136 -4.51 -15.57 -2.42
CA ALA A 136 -5.22 -16.81 -2.14
C ALA A 136 -6.12 -17.23 -3.31
N GLN A 137 -6.80 -16.29 -3.95
CA GLN A 137 -7.67 -16.55 -5.10
C GLN A 137 -6.87 -16.94 -6.35
N ASN A 138 -5.79 -16.21 -6.68
CA ASN A 138 -4.96 -16.55 -7.83
C ASN A 138 -4.38 -17.97 -7.72
N ASN A 139 -3.95 -18.37 -6.51
CA ASN A 139 -3.45 -19.71 -6.25
C ASN A 139 -4.51 -20.81 -6.41
N ARG A 140 -5.80 -20.51 -6.18
CA ARG A 140 -6.90 -21.47 -6.41
C ARG A 140 -7.16 -21.64 -7.90
N SER A 141 -7.28 -20.53 -8.65
CA SER A 141 -7.50 -20.56 -10.10
C SER A 141 -6.40 -21.34 -10.84
N HIS A 142 -5.14 -21.24 -10.40
CA HIS A 142 -4.04 -22.04 -10.97
C HIS A 142 -4.13 -23.54 -10.65
N ARG A 143 -4.69 -23.93 -9.49
CA ARG A 143 -4.85 -25.36 -9.12
C ARG A 143 -5.98 -26.02 -9.89
N ASP A 144 -7.08 -25.30 -10.10
CA ASP A 144 -8.24 -25.83 -10.83
C ASP A 144 -7.88 -26.05 -12.31
N ASN A 145 -7.22 -25.08 -12.95
CA ASN A 145 -6.73 -25.21 -14.34
C ASN A 145 -5.72 -26.36 -14.55
N LYS A 146 -4.93 -26.71 -13.52
CA LYS A 146 -3.98 -27.82 -13.60
C LYS A 146 -4.67 -29.17 -13.42
N SER A 147 -5.76 -29.22 -12.65
CA SER A 147 -6.53 -30.44 -12.42
C SER A 147 -7.33 -30.85 -13.65
N ASP A 148 -7.80 -29.88 -14.44
CA ASP A 148 -8.51 -30.15 -15.69
C ASP A 148 -7.57 -30.59 -16.83
N ASN A 149 -6.33 -30.08 -16.88
CA ASN A 149 -5.33 -30.51 -17.86
C ASN A 149 -4.76 -31.93 -17.61
N LEU A 150 -4.98 -32.52 -16.43
CA LEU A 150 -4.56 -33.89 -16.10
C LEU A 150 -5.66 -34.94 -16.37
N ARG A 151 -6.81 -34.52 -16.93
CA ARG A 151 -7.95 -35.38 -17.26
C ARG A 151 -8.18 -35.57 -18.78
N LEU A 152 -7.22 -35.14 -19.60
CA LEU A 152 -7.15 -35.39 -21.05
C LEU A 152 -5.96 -36.30 -21.36
#